data_AF-A0A7S3CTG1-F1
#
_entry.id   AF-A0A7S3CTG1-F1
#
_cell.length_a   1.000
_cell.length_b   1.000
_cell.length_c   1.000
_cell.angle_alpha   90.00
_cell.angle_beta   90.00
_cell.angle_gamma   90.00
#
_symmetry.space_group_name_H-M   'P 1'
#
loop_
_entity.id
_entity.type
_entity.pdbx_description
1 polymer ?
#
loop_
_entity_poly.entity_id
_entity_poly.type
_entity_poly.pdbx_seq_one_letter_code
_entity_poly.pdbx_strand_id
1 'polypeptide(L)'
;NQPLVQGDNDQPKQSSMDKKRSKHLAAINEFSIKSKTPIENGLVYERRTTDFAFLIIFVLFMLSMVGMGGYGLKKGNITKLLAPIDSDKNMCGVDHIGWSQKNNKDYPKLYLTNLKDIQNIFDYGVCVKSCPSDKSQPLECAETSKVQDCNTESIQAQRFASKSIGGYCIPTKVSDLPEGQQEDVSRFLDQLSQSKGGQIIYDIFETGDSILLGLLGAMVFSIMFMYAMSRFALQIAYISILLIEIMFLGTGGSLIYLGLSSSEGDKEGYFIGGGV
;
A
#
# COMPACT_ATOMS: atom_id res chain seq x y z
N ASN A 1 27.11 -25.55 100.33
CA ASN A 1 27.25 -24.71 99.12
C ASN A 1 26.38 -25.24 98.01
N GLN A 2 25.16 -24.71 97.88
CA GLN A 2 24.25 -24.96 96.75
C GLN A 2 24.49 -23.89 95.66
N PRO A 3 24.38 -24.23 94.37
CA PRO A 3 24.56 -23.28 93.28
C PRO A 3 23.30 -22.44 93.03
N LEU A 4 23.52 -21.16 92.72
CA LEU A 4 22.50 -20.17 92.35
C LEU A 4 21.93 -20.49 90.97
N VAL A 5 20.59 -20.55 90.90
CA VAL A 5 19.79 -20.69 89.68
C VAL A 5 19.83 -19.36 88.93
N GLN A 6 20.39 -19.34 87.72
CA GLN A 6 20.35 -18.20 86.81
C GLN A 6 18.93 -18.03 86.26
N GLY A 7 18.40 -16.82 86.44
CA GLY A 7 17.04 -16.43 86.09
C GLY A 7 16.74 -16.50 84.60
N ASP A 8 15.48 -16.82 84.31
CA ASP A 8 14.87 -16.89 82.99
C ASP A 8 15.07 -15.60 82.19
N ASN A 9 15.53 -15.78 80.96
CA ASN A 9 15.69 -14.73 79.95
C ASN A 9 14.31 -14.26 79.47
N ASP A 10 13.95 -13.01 79.80
CA ASP A 10 12.87 -12.26 79.18
C ASP A 10 13.18 -12.04 77.70
N GLN A 11 12.67 -12.92 76.82
CA GLN A 11 12.69 -12.66 75.39
C GLN A 11 11.58 -11.66 75.03
N PRO A 12 11.91 -10.51 74.41
CA PRO A 12 10.92 -9.51 74.03
C PRO A 12 9.90 -10.11 73.05
N LYS A 13 8.61 -9.87 73.30
CA LYS A 13 7.50 -10.31 72.44
C LYS A 13 7.68 -9.75 71.03
N GLN A 14 8.12 -10.59 70.09
CA GLN A 14 8.24 -10.23 68.67
C GLN A 14 6.87 -9.84 68.08
N SER A 15 6.87 -8.78 67.28
CA SER A 15 5.70 -8.28 66.57
C SER A 15 5.21 -9.30 65.53
N SER A 16 3.90 -9.35 65.28
CA SER A 16 3.29 -10.20 64.24
C SER A 16 3.91 -9.97 62.85
N MET A 17 4.41 -8.76 62.59
CA MET A 17 5.15 -8.45 61.36
C MET A 17 6.50 -9.18 61.28
N ASP A 18 7.22 -9.30 62.39
CA ASP A 18 8.54 -9.95 62.40
C ASP A 18 8.42 -11.44 62.12
N LYS A 19 7.35 -12.08 62.60
CA LYS A 19 7.03 -13.48 62.29
C LYS A 19 6.70 -13.70 60.81
N LYS A 20 6.04 -12.75 60.14
CA LYS A 20 5.78 -12.84 58.69
C LYS A 20 7.06 -12.60 57.89
N ARG A 21 7.87 -11.62 58.29
CA ARG A 21 9.15 -11.31 57.64
C ARG A 21 10.11 -12.50 57.73
N SER A 22 10.23 -13.15 58.88
CA SER A 22 11.11 -14.31 59.04
C SER A 22 10.67 -15.52 58.19
N LYS A 23 9.36 -15.74 58.03
CA LYS A 23 8.82 -16.81 57.19
C LYS A 23 9.14 -16.63 55.70
N HIS A 24 9.20 -15.39 55.21
CA HIS A 24 9.55 -15.11 53.81
C HIS A 24 11.05 -14.87 53.58
N LEU A 25 11.83 -14.62 54.64
CA LEU A 25 13.26 -14.33 54.53
C LEU A 25 14.04 -15.52 53.94
N ALA A 26 13.67 -16.74 54.29
CA ALA A 26 14.29 -17.95 53.72
C ALA A 26 14.02 -18.07 52.21
N ALA A 27 12.79 -17.83 51.77
CA ALA A 27 12.43 -17.86 50.35
C ALA A 27 13.08 -16.72 49.55
N ILE A 28 13.25 -15.54 50.16
CA ILE A 28 13.96 -14.41 49.53
C ILE A 28 15.45 -14.71 49.39
N ASN A 29 16.07 -15.28 50.42
CA ASN A 29 17.49 -15.62 50.38
C ASN A 29 17.80 -16.80 49.45
N GLU A 30 16.84 -17.72 49.25
CA GLU A 30 16.96 -18.83 48.30
C GLU A 30 16.73 -18.39 46.85
N PHE A 31 15.99 -17.29 46.62
CA PHE A 31 15.76 -16.72 45.30
C PHE A 31 16.95 -15.87 44.83
N SER A 32 18.14 -16.48 44.76
CA SER A 32 19.29 -15.86 44.10
C SER A 32 19.15 -16.01 42.58
N ILE A 33 18.85 -14.90 41.90
CA ILE A 33 18.81 -14.83 40.42
C ILE A 33 20.14 -15.35 39.82
N LYS A 34 21.24 -15.19 40.57
CA LYS A 34 22.60 -15.61 40.20
C LYS A 34 22.77 -17.13 40.11
N SER A 35 22.00 -17.92 40.85
CA SER A 35 22.12 -19.39 40.85
C SER A 35 21.20 -20.09 39.85
N LYS A 36 20.10 -19.44 39.45
CA LYS A 36 19.08 -20.03 38.56
C LYS A 36 19.08 -19.50 37.14
N THR A 37 19.85 -18.45 36.83
CA THR A 37 19.90 -17.89 35.49
C THR A 37 21.34 -17.60 35.05
N PRO A 38 21.71 -17.89 33.79
CA PRO A 38 23.04 -17.59 33.23
C PRO A 38 23.18 -16.10 32.87
N ILE A 39 22.77 -15.22 33.78
CA ILE A 39 22.78 -13.77 33.61
C ILE A 39 23.91 -13.22 34.48
N GLU A 40 25.16 -13.48 34.08
CA GLU A 40 26.31 -13.01 34.86
C GLU A 40 26.59 -11.51 34.65
N ASN A 41 26.16 -10.93 33.52
CA ASN A 41 26.45 -9.54 33.13
C ASN A 41 25.21 -8.73 32.68
N GLY A 42 24.00 -9.09 33.10
CA GLY A 42 22.76 -8.35 32.80
C GLY A 42 22.27 -8.40 31.35
N LEU A 43 23.12 -8.83 30.41
CA LEU A 43 22.80 -9.06 29.00
C LEU A 43 23.00 -10.54 28.65
N VAL A 44 21.92 -11.20 28.25
CA VAL A 44 21.97 -12.54 27.65
C VAL A 44 22.49 -12.40 26.22
N TYR A 45 23.78 -12.67 26.03
CA TYR A 45 24.44 -12.61 24.72
C TYR A 45 24.04 -13.78 23.80
N GLU A 46 23.66 -14.92 24.38
CA GLU A 46 23.17 -16.07 23.63
C GLU A 46 21.66 -15.98 23.38
N ARG A 47 21.25 -15.05 22.54
CA ARG A 47 19.91 -15.15 21.93
C ARG A 47 19.97 -16.26 20.88
N ARG A 48 19.44 -17.44 21.21
CA ARG A 48 19.15 -18.45 20.18
C ARG A 48 18.15 -17.81 19.21
N THR A 49 18.47 -17.82 17.92
CA THR A 49 17.61 -17.32 16.85
C THR A 49 16.34 -18.17 16.77
N THR A 50 15.36 -17.86 17.60
CA THR A 50 14.00 -18.42 17.49
C THR A 50 13.32 -18.00 16.18
N ASP A 51 13.89 -17.01 15.48
CA ASP A 51 13.38 -16.45 14.24
C ASP A 51 13.66 -17.31 12.99
N PHE A 52 14.42 -18.41 13.06
CA PHE A 52 14.67 -19.22 11.86
C PHE A 52 13.38 -19.85 11.31
N ALA A 53 12.50 -20.34 12.19
CA ALA A 53 11.20 -20.88 11.79
C ALA A 53 10.30 -19.79 11.16
N PHE A 54 10.28 -18.59 11.75
CA PHE A 54 9.52 -17.46 11.22
C PHE A 54 10.08 -16.92 9.90
N LEU A 55 11.40 -16.93 9.73
CA LEU A 55 12.06 -16.57 8.47
C LEU A 55 11.66 -17.52 7.33
N ILE A 56 11.60 -18.83 7.59
CA ILE A 56 11.13 -19.81 6.60
C ILE A 56 9.67 -19.52 6.21
N ILE A 57 8.80 -19.29 7.20
CA ILE A 57 7.38 -18.96 6.94
C ILE A 57 7.25 -17.69 6.10
N PHE A 58 8.03 -16.64 6.43
CA PHE A 58 8.03 -15.38 5.70
C PHE A 58 8.50 -15.55 4.25
N VAL A 59 9.58 -16.31 4.01
CA VAL A 59 10.07 -16.59 2.66
C VAL A 59 9.05 -17.38 1.86
N LEU A 60 8.41 -18.40 2.45
CA LEU A 60 7.34 -19.15 1.78
C LEU A 60 6.16 -18.25 1.43
N PHE A 61 5.77 -17.33 2.31
CA PHE A 61 4.73 -16.35 2.04
C PHE A 61 5.11 -15.43 0.86
N MET A 62 6.33 -14.89 0.84
CA MET A 62 6.82 -14.06 -0.27
C MET A 62 6.85 -14.82 -1.59
N LEU A 63 7.36 -16.05 -1.59
CA LEU A 63 7.37 -16.92 -2.77
C LEU A 63 5.94 -17.26 -3.22
N SER A 64 5.01 -17.47 -2.30
CA SER A 64 3.59 -17.67 -2.63
C SER A 64 2.98 -16.42 -3.26
N MET A 65 3.26 -15.22 -2.73
CA MET A 65 2.75 -13.96 -3.30
C MET A 65 3.28 -13.73 -4.72
N VAL A 66 4.59 -13.87 -4.92
CA VAL A 66 5.23 -13.76 -6.25
C VAL A 66 4.73 -14.86 -7.18
N GLY A 67 4.58 -16.08 -6.68
CA GLY A 67 4.07 -17.23 -7.44
C GLY A 67 2.63 -17.03 -7.90
N MET A 68 1.74 -16.57 -7.02
CA MET A 68 0.36 -16.24 -7.39
C MET A 68 0.30 -15.05 -8.36
N GLY A 69 1.13 -14.02 -8.15
CA GLY A 69 1.22 -12.88 -9.07
C GLY A 69 1.68 -13.30 -10.46
N GLY A 70 2.78 -14.06 -10.55
CA GLY A 70 3.29 -14.60 -11.80
C GLY A 70 2.32 -15.58 -12.48
N TYR A 71 1.63 -16.41 -11.69
CA TYR A 71 0.58 -17.29 -12.21
C TYR A 71 -0.61 -16.49 -12.75
N GLY A 72 -1.02 -15.43 -12.06
CA GLY A 72 -2.06 -14.51 -12.49
C GLY A 72 -1.69 -13.78 -13.77
N LEU A 73 -0.44 -13.38 -13.96
CA LEU A 73 0.03 -12.77 -15.21
C LEU A 73 0.13 -13.78 -16.37
N LYS A 74 0.55 -15.02 -16.08
CA LYS A 74 0.75 -16.05 -17.13
C LYS A 74 -0.55 -16.70 -17.59
N LYS A 75 -1.48 -16.98 -16.66
CA LYS A 75 -2.78 -17.62 -16.98
C LYS A 75 -3.94 -16.64 -17.02
N GLY A 76 -3.80 -15.47 -16.39
CA GLY A 76 -4.81 -14.43 -16.48
C GLY A 76 -4.83 -13.85 -17.89
N ASN A 77 -6.04 -13.64 -18.39
CA ASN A 77 -6.24 -12.96 -19.65
C ASN A 77 -6.36 -11.46 -19.35
N ILE A 78 -5.21 -10.77 -19.30
CA ILE A 78 -5.14 -9.32 -19.04
C ILE A 78 -6.01 -8.54 -20.03
N THR A 79 -6.16 -9.05 -21.26
CA THR A 79 -7.05 -8.48 -22.27
C THR A 79 -8.48 -8.38 -21.78
N LYS A 80 -8.97 -9.26 -20.88
CA LYS A 80 -10.31 -9.12 -20.30
C LYS A 80 -10.46 -7.94 -19.34
N LEU A 81 -9.38 -7.54 -18.67
CA LEU A 81 -9.39 -6.40 -17.73
C LEU A 81 -9.24 -5.07 -18.45
N LEU A 82 -8.55 -5.08 -19.59
CA LEU A 82 -8.30 -3.91 -20.42
C LEU A 82 -9.24 -3.82 -21.63
N ALA A 83 -10.15 -4.78 -21.80
CA ALA A 83 -11.06 -4.81 -22.94
C ALA A 83 -11.98 -3.58 -22.88
N PRO A 84 -12.04 -2.78 -23.95
CA PRO A 84 -12.96 -1.67 -24.01
C PRO A 84 -14.40 -2.19 -24.13
N ILE A 85 -15.33 -1.39 -23.65
CA ILE A 85 -16.76 -1.71 -23.59
C ILE A 85 -17.49 -0.92 -24.67
N ASP A 86 -18.33 -1.61 -25.47
CA ASP A 86 -19.18 -0.99 -26.48
C ASP A 86 -20.46 -0.37 -25.88
N SER A 87 -21.29 0.25 -26.73
CA SER A 87 -22.56 0.86 -26.33
C SER A 87 -23.54 -0.10 -25.65
N ASP A 88 -23.46 -1.40 -25.97
CA ASP A 88 -24.33 -2.46 -25.48
C ASP A 88 -23.73 -3.18 -24.27
N LYS A 89 -22.64 -2.64 -23.71
CA LYS A 89 -21.90 -3.19 -22.58
C LYS A 89 -21.22 -4.54 -22.87
N ASN A 90 -20.97 -4.86 -24.13
CA ASN A 90 -20.14 -5.99 -24.53
C ASN A 90 -18.67 -5.59 -24.53
N MET A 91 -17.79 -6.53 -24.17
CA MET A 91 -16.35 -6.31 -24.22
C MET A 91 -15.80 -6.65 -25.61
N CYS A 92 -15.01 -5.75 -26.18
CA CYS A 92 -14.34 -5.96 -27.45
C CYS A 92 -13.19 -6.97 -27.30
N GLY A 93 -13.07 -7.95 -28.21
CA GLY A 93 -11.95 -8.90 -28.27
C GLY A 93 -12.01 -10.04 -27.26
N VAL A 94 -13.15 -10.24 -26.62
CA VAL A 94 -13.35 -11.28 -25.61
C VAL A 94 -14.53 -12.15 -26.00
N ASP A 95 -14.40 -13.47 -25.81
CA ASP A 95 -15.53 -14.40 -25.92
C ASP A 95 -16.59 -14.08 -24.87
N HIS A 96 -17.86 -14.41 -25.13
CA HIS A 96 -18.99 -14.22 -24.21
C HIS A 96 -18.62 -14.44 -22.73
N ILE A 97 -18.73 -13.37 -21.95
CA ILE A 97 -18.48 -13.38 -20.51
C ILE A 97 -19.78 -13.01 -19.81
N GLY A 98 -20.53 -14.01 -19.33
CA GLY A 98 -21.67 -13.94 -18.40
C GLY A 98 -22.79 -12.92 -18.69
N TRP A 99 -22.44 -11.65 -18.71
CA TRP A 99 -23.27 -10.46 -18.94
C TRP A 99 -23.27 -9.97 -20.41
N SER A 100 -22.29 -10.39 -21.22
CA SER A 100 -22.22 -10.02 -22.65
C SER A 100 -23.04 -10.99 -23.50
N GLN A 101 -23.95 -10.44 -24.32
CA GLN A 101 -24.86 -11.23 -25.16
C GLN A 101 -24.24 -11.67 -26.49
N LYS A 102 -23.23 -10.96 -27.00
CA LYS A 102 -22.60 -11.23 -28.32
C LYS A 102 -21.14 -11.64 -28.20
N ASN A 103 -20.71 -12.53 -29.10
CA ASN A 103 -19.30 -12.91 -29.23
C ASN A 103 -18.56 -11.87 -30.08
N ASN A 104 -17.86 -10.95 -29.43
CA ASN A 104 -17.06 -9.90 -30.10
C ASN A 104 -15.57 -10.24 -30.18
N LYS A 105 -15.23 -11.54 -30.21
CA LYS A 105 -13.84 -12.03 -30.21
C LYS A 105 -13.01 -11.48 -31.37
N ASP A 106 -13.63 -11.36 -32.55
CA ASP A 106 -12.97 -10.90 -33.78
C ASP A 106 -12.82 -9.38 -33.85
N TYR A 107 -13.38 -8.65 -32.89
CA TYR A 107 -13.41 -7.18 -32.86
C TYR A 107 -12.72 -6.67 -31.59
N PRO A 108 -11.37 -6.67 -31.53
CA PRO A 108 -10.63 -6.35 -30.31
C PRO A 108 -10.49 -4.86 -29.99
N LYS A 109 -10.88 -3.96 -30.90
CA LYS A 109 -10.64 -2.54 -30.75
C LYS A 109 -11.96 -1.78 -30.65
N LEU A 110 -12.01 -0.69 -29.89
CA LEU A 110 -13.18 0.19 -29.82
C LEU A 110 -12.97 1.42 -30.69
N TYR A 111 -13.93 1.68 -31.58
CA TYR A 111 -14.01 2.87 -32.41
C TYR A 111 -15.18 3.75 -31.95
N LEU A 112 -14.94 5.04 -31.79
CA LEU A 112 -15.96 6.00 -31.37
C LEU A 112 -16.55 6.66 -32.61
N THR A 113 -17.79 6.34 -32.93
CA THR A 113 -18.43 6.84 -34.17
C THR A 113 -18.89 8.29 -34.07
N ASN A 114 -19.19 8.77 -32.86
CA ASN A 114 -19.64 10.13 -32.62
C ASN A 114 -18.84 10.75 -31.46
N LEU A 115 -18.14 11.83 -31.76
CA LEU A 115 -17.29 12.56 -30.81
C LEU A 115 -17.92 13.88 -30.34
N LYS A 116 -19.14 14.22 -30.79
CA LYS A 116 -19.80 15.48 -30.43
C LYS A 116 -20.33 15.51 -29.00
N ASP A 117 -20.78 14.36 -28.49
CA ASP A 117 -21.35 14.27 -27.15
C ASP A 117 -20.34 13.64 -26.19
N ILE A 118 -19.57 14.49 -25.51
CA ILE A 118 -18.52 14.08 -24.56
C ILE A 118 -19.13 13.30 -23.39
N GLN A 119 -20.38 13.61 -22.98
CA GLN A 119 -21.01 12.93 -21.83
C GLN A 119 -21.43 11.50 -22.18
N ASN A 120 -21.84 11.26 -23.42
CA ASN A 120 -22.29 9.97 -23.91
C ASN A 120 -21.37 9.39 -24.98
N ILE A 121 -20.07 9.70 -24.93
CA ILE A 121 -19.12 9.29 -25.96
C ILE A 121 -19.03 7.76 -26.11
N PHE A 122 -19.18 7.03 -25.00
CA PHE A 122 -19.15 5.57 -24.97
C PHE A 122 -20.45 4.92 -25.47
N ASP A 123 -21.55 5.68 -25.51
CA ASP A 123 -22.82 5.19 -26.03
C ASP A 123 -22.81 4.98 -27.56
N TYR A 124 -21.84 5.56 -28.26
CA TYR A 124 -21.65 5.41 -29.70
C TYR A 124 -20.37 4.64 -30.04
N GLY A 125 -19.79 3.95 -29.05
CA GLY A 125 -18.64 3.09 -29.22
C GLY A 125 -19.03 1.75 -29.85
N VAL A 126 -18.31 1.36 -30.91
CA VAL A 126 -18.49 0.08 -31.61
C VAL A 126 -17.19 -0.70 -31.62
N CYS A 127 -17.27 -2.02 -31.40
CA CYS A 127 -16.10 -2.88 -31.54
C CYS A 127 -15.75 -3.06 -33.02
N VAL A 128 -14.49 -2.90 -33.38
CA VAL A 128 -13.96 -3.02 -34.74
C VAL A 128 -12.77 -3.98 -34.78
N LYS A 129 -12.57 -4.61 -35.93
CA LYS A 129 -11.48 -5.56 -36.14
C LYS A 129 -10.13 -4.85 -36.26
N SER A 130 -10.11 -3.75 -37.01
CA SER A 130 -8.94 -2.89 -37.17
C SER A 130 -9.36 -1.42 -37.20
N CYS A 131 -8.53 -0.56 -36.60
CA CYS A 131 -8.75 0.88 -36.68
C CYS A 131 -8.49 1.35 -38.12
N PRO A 132 -9.39 2.11 -38.73
CA PRO A 132 -9.22 2.59 -40.10
C PRO A 132 -8.03 3.53 -40.18
N SER A 133 -7.08 3.23 -41.07
CA SER A 133 -5.94 4.13 -41.34
C SER A 133 -6.34 5.25 -42.31
N ASP A 134 -7.34 4.99 -43.17
CA ASP A 134 -7.85 5.92 -44.17
C ASP A 134 -9.38 6.00 -44.12
N LYS A 135 -9.95 7.13 -44.56
CA LYS A 135 -11.40 7.36 -44.58
C LYS A 135 -12.17 6.41 -45.51
N SER A 136 -11.53 5.95 -46.59
CA SER A 136 -12.15 5.12 -47.63
C SER A 136 -12.21 3.63 -47.30
N GLN A 137 -11.53 3.17 -46.25
CA GLN A 137 -11.51 1.75 -45.91
C GLN A 137 -12.86 1.34 -45.30
N PRO A 138 -13.48 0.24 -45.76
CA PRO A 138 -14.70 -0.28 -45.14
C PRO A 138 -14.41 -0.69 -43.69
N LEU A 139 -15.34 -0.35 -42.79
CA LEU A 139 -15.17 -0.63 -41.36
C LEU A 139 -15.91 -1.91 -41.02
N GLU A 140 -15.15 -2.97 -40.72
CA GLU A 140 -15.69 -4.21 -40.15
C GLU A 140 -15.93 -4.00 -38.64
N CYS A 141 -17.19 -3.95 -38.24
CA CYS A 141 -17.60 -3.71 -36.86
C CYS A 141 -18.64 -4.72 -36.37
N ALA A 142 -18.76 -4.84 -35.05
CA ALA A 142 -19.87 -5.52 -34.41
C ALA A 142 -21.07 -4.58 -34.29
N GLU A 143 -22.24 -5.05 -34.72
CA GLU A 143 -23.50 -4.29 -34.63
C GLU A 143 -23.94 -4.12 -33.18
N THR A 144 -24.38 -2.91 -32.84
CA THR A 144 -24.93 -2.55 -31.53
C THR A 144 -26.38 -2.05 -31.63
N SER A 145 -27.05 -1.88 -30.49
CA SER A 145 -28.43 -1.36 -30.42
C SER A 145 -28.58 0.02 -31.04
N LYS A 146 -27.54 0.87 -30.93
CA LYS A 146 -27.53 2.23 -31.50
C LYS A 146 -26.90 2.30 -32.91
N VAL A 147 -26.02 1.35 -33.24
CA VAL A 147 -25.31 1.32 -34.52
C VAL A 147 -25.48 -0.07 -35.16
N GLN A 148 -26.51 -0.21 -36.00
CA GLN A 148 -26.77 -1.46 -36.72
C GLN A 148 -25.80 -1.69 -37.87
N ASP A 149 -25.34 -0.63 -38.56
CA ASP A 149 -24.37 -0.75 -39.65
C ASP A 149 -23.36 0.41 -39.62
N CYS A 150 -22.08 0.09 -39.43
CA CYS A 150 -20.98 1.06 -39.41
C CYS A 150 -20.61 1.64 -40.78
N ASN A 151 -21.23 1.15 -41.85
CA ASN A 151 -21.05 1.66 -43.21
C ASN A 151 -22.25 2.50 -43.68
N THR A 152 -23.16 2.88 -42.78
CA THR A 152 -24.21 3.86 -43.08
C THR A 152 -23.60 5.22 -43.45
N GLU A 153 -24.20 5.94 -44.40
CA GLU A 153 -23.71 7.25 -44.89
C GLU A 153 -23.45 8.27 -43.75
N SER A 154 -24.28 8.26 -42.71
CA SER A 154 -24.14 9.13 -41.53
C SER A 154 -22.85 8.88 -40.74
N ILE A 155 -22.38 7.63 -40.69
CA ILE A 155 -21.14 7.22 -40.00
C ILE A 155 -19.95 7.39 -40.93
N GLN A 156 -20.11 7.10 -42.22
CA GLN A 156 -19.05 7.35 -43.21
C GLN A 156 -18.67 8.84 -43.26
N ALA A 157 -19.66 9.74 -43.18
CA ALA A 157 -19.43 11.18 -43.11
C ALA A 157 -18.64 11.62 -41.87
N GLN A 158 -18.66 10.83 -40.79
CA GLN A 158 -17.97 11.11 -39.53
C GLN A 158 -16.72 10.23 -39.32
N ARG A 159 -16.31 9.47 -40.35
CA ARG A 159 -15.16 8.57 -40.23
C ARG A 159 -13.84 9.36 -40.23
N PHE A 160 -12.93 8.97 -39.35
CA PHE A 160 -11.61 9.58 -39.22
C PHE A 160 -10.49 8.52 -39.24
N ALA A 161 -9.32 8.93 -39.73
CA ALA A 161 -8.11 8.12 -39.67
C ALA A 161 -7.67 7.98 -38.21
N SER A 162 -7.42 6.75 -37.77
CA SER A 162 -7.15 6.45 -36.37
C SER A 162 -6.04 5.41 -36.20
N LYS A 163 -5.33 5.53 -35.08
CA LYS A 163 -4.29 4.59 -34.65
C LYS A 163 -4.78 3.84 -33.42
N SER A 164 -4.43 2.56 -33.35
CA SER A 164 -4.77 1.72 -32.21
C SER A 164 -3.81 1.96 -31.05
N ILE A 165 -4.32 2.33 -29.88
CA ILE A 165 -3.57 2.48 -28.62
C ILE A 165 -4.40 1.81 -27.52
N GLY A 166 -3.86 0.76 -26.89
CA GLY A 166 -4.52 0.09 -25.76
C GLY A 166 -5.93 -0.46 -26.06
N GLY A 167 -6.20 -0.87 -27.30
CA GLY A 167 -7.54 -1.32 -27.72
C GLY A 167 -8.50 -0.21 -28.12
N TYR A 168 -8.12 1.07 -28.03
CA TYR A 168 -8.93 2.18 -28.52
C TYR A 168 -8.42 2.69 -29.87
N CYS A 169 -9.32 3.14 -30.73
CA CYS A 169 -8.99 3.83 -31.97
C CYS A 169 -9.01 5.34 -31.73
N ILE A 170 -7.84 5.96 -31.68
CA ILE A 170 -7.67 7.39 -31.42
C ILE A 170 -7.29 8.09 -32.73
N PRO A 171 -7.89 9.25 -33.05
CA PRO A 171 -7.57 9.98 -34.27
C PRO A 171 -6.09 10.39 -34.35
N THR A 172 -5.47 10.24 -35.53
CA THR A 172 -4.06 10.58 -35.73
C THR A 172 -3.81 12.07 -35.94
N LYS A 173 -4.76 12.77 -36.56
CA LYS A 173 -4.67 14.21 -36.82
C LYS A 173 -6.03 14.84 -36.60
N VAL A 174 -6.03 16.00 -35.94
CA VAL A 174 -7.26 16.78 -35.72
C VAL A 174 -7.85 17.26 -37.05
N SER A 175 -7.01 17.51 -38.06
CA SER A 175 -7.42 17.91 -39.41
C SER A 175 -8.26 16.87 -40.16
N ASP A 176 -8.20 15.61 -39.75
CA ASP A 176 -8.91 14.53 -40.44
C ASP A 176 -10.36 14.42 -39.95
N LEU A 177 -10.76 15.19 -38.94
CA LEU A 177 -12.12 15.19 -38.40
C LEU A 177 -13.05 16.16 -39.16
N PRO A 178 -14.37 15.89 -39.18
CA PRO A 178 -15.37 16.81 -39.72
C PRO A 178 -15.29 18.20 -39.07
N GLU A 179 -15.54 19.25 -39.85
CA GLU A 179 -15.37 20.68 -39.44
C GLU A 179 -16.11 21.06 -38.14
N GLY A 180 -17.14 20.30 -37.74
CA GLY A 180 -17.87 20.52 -36.49
C GLY A 180 -17.43 19.66 -35.29
N GLN A 181 -16.37 18.86 -35.40
CA GLN A 181 -15.87 17.97 -34.32
C GLN A 181 -14.43 18.28 -33.91
N GLN A 182 -13.71 19.09 -34.68
CA GLN A 182 -12.29 19.37 -34.43
C GLN A 182 -12.07 20.06 -33.08
N GLU A 183 -12.91 21.03 -32.75
CA GLU A 183 -12.81 21.76 -31.48
C GLU A 183 -13.12 20.85 -30.27
N ASP A 184 -14.21 20.08 -30.34
CA ASP A 184 -14.59 19.16 -29.26
C ASP A 184 -13.55 18.06 -29.03
N VAL A 185 -12.96 17.55 -30.10
CA VAL A 185 -11.94 16.50 -30.00
C VAL A 185 -10.61 17.06 -29.53
N SER A 186 -10.24 18.29 -29.93
CA SER A 186 -9.09 18.96 -29.34
C SER A 186 -9.31 19.18 -27.85
N ARG A 187 -10.49 19.62 -27.42
CA ARG A 187 -10.86 19.75 -26.00
C ARG A 187 -10.87 18.43 -25.28
N PHE A 188 -11.33 17.34 -25.92
CA PHE A 188 -11.31 16.01 -25.33
C PHE A 188 -9.88 15.46 -25.19
N LEU A 189 -9.03 15.65 -26.19
CA LEU A 189 -7.61 15.28 -26.13
C LEU A 189 -6.85 16.15 -25.12
N ASP A 190 -7.17 17.43 -25.04
CA ASP A 190 -6.65 18.34 -24.02
C ASP A 190 -7.17 17.95 -22.64
N GLN A 191 -8.44 17.59 -22.50
CA GLN A 191 -8.98 17.09 -21.23
C GLN A 191 -8.39 15.73 -20.88
N LEU A 192 -8.16 14.82 -21.82
CA LEU A 192 -7.49 13.55 -21.55
C LEU A 192 -6.05 13.79 -21.10
N SER A 193 -5.32 14.63 -21.83
CA SER A 193 -3.92 14.95 -21.54
C SER A 193 -3.72 15.85 -20.33
N GLN A 194 -4.69 16.69 -19.97
CA GLN A 194 -4.67 17.51 -18.75
C GLN A 194 -5.38 16.83 -17.58
N SER A 195 -6.27 15.87 -17.84
CA SER A 195 -6.88 15.10 -16.77
C SER A 195 -5.81 14.27 -16.12
N LYS A 196 -5.80 14.32 -14.78
CA LYS A 196 -4.98 13.44 -13.97
C LYS A 196 -5.21 11.97 -14.38
N GLY A 197 -6.43 11.60 -14.77
CA GLY A 197 -6.76 10.24 -15.19
C GLY A 197 -6.04 9.78 -16.45
N GLY A 198 -6.03 10.59 -17.52
CA GLY A 198 -5.37 10.22 -18.78
C GLY A 198 -3.85 10.22 -18.66
N GLN A 199 -3.28 11.19 -17.93
CA GLN A 199 -1.84 11.17 -17.60
C GLN A 199 -1.46 9.94 -16.79
N ILE A 200 -2.26 9.58 -15.76
CA ILE A 200 -2.01 8.39 -14.95
C ILE A 200 -1.98 7.12 -15.82
N ILE A 201 -2.91 6.97 -16.77
CA ILE A 201 -2.94 5.76 -17.62
C ILE A 201 -1.73 5.72 -18.54
N TYR A 202 -1.40 6.84 -19.19
CA TYR A 202 -0.23 6.92 -20.07
C TYR A 202 1.07 6.67 -19.29
N ASP A 203 1.21 7.28 -18.12
CA ASP A 203 2.35 7.11 -17.23
C ASP A 203 2.43 5.68 -16.70
N ILE A 204 1.31 5.00 -16.41
CA ILE A 204 1.31 3.59 -16.00
C ILE A 204 1.88 2.69 -17.11
N PHE A 205 1.52 2.94 -18.37
CA PHE A 205 2.01 2.14 -19.48
C PHE A 205 3.50 2.39 -19.79
N GLU A 206 3.94 3.65 -19.76
CA GLU A 206 5.34 4.01 -20.04
C GLU A 206 6.26 3.65 -18.86
N THR A 207 5.78 3.78 -17.62
CA THR A 207 6.59 3.64 -16.39
C THR A 207 6.58 2.22 -15.83
N GLY A 208 5.93 1.26 -16.52
CA GLY A 208 5.80 -0.12 -16.05
C GLY A 208 7.13 -0.77 -15.63
N ASP A 209 8.19 -0.56 -16.40
CA ASP A 209 9.52 -1.09 -16.11
C ASP A 209 10.15 -0.45 -14.87
N SER A 210 9.96 0.85 -14.68
CA SER A 210 10.44 1.60 -13.51
C SER A 210 9.71 1.18 -12.23
N ILE A 211 8.40 0.89 -12.31
CA ILE A 211 7.62 0.37 -11.17
C ILE A 211 8.18 -0.99 -10.74
N LEU A 212 8.48 -1.88 -11.68
CA LEU A 212 9.07 -3.19 -11.40
C LEU A 212 10.45 -3.05 -10.74
N LEU A 213 11.29 -2.15 -11.24
CA LEU A 213 12.60 -1.87 -10.67
C LEU A 213 12.49 -1.30 -9.24
N GLY A 214 11.53 -0.40 -9.00
CA GLY A 214 11.26 0.14 -7.67
C GLY A 214 10.82 -0.92 -6.68
N LEU A 215 9.93 -1.84 -7.09
CA LEU A 215 9.49 -2.99 -6.29
C LEU A 215 10.66 -3.91 -5.92
N LEU A 216 11.53 -4.22 -6.88
CA LEU A 216 12.74 -5.02 -6.63
C LEU A 216 13.72 -4.29 -5.70
N GLY A 217 13.93 -2.99 -5.92
CA GLY A 217 14.78 -2.15 -5.08
C GLY A 217 14.30 -2.09 -3.63
N ALA A 218 12.99 -1.93 -3.41
CA ALA A 218 12.39 -1.95 -2.08
C ALA A 218 12.60 -3.29 -1.38
N MET A 219 12.44 -4.42 -2.09
CA MET A 219 12.67 -5.74 -1.53
C MET A 219 14.14 -5.92 -1.08
N VAL A 220 15.10 -5.51 -1.91
CA VAL A 220 16.53 -5.55 -1.57
C VAL A 220 16.82 -4.65 -0.37
N PHE A 221 16.26 -3.44 -0.34
CA PHE A 221 16.44 -2.51 0.76
C PHE A 221 15.88 -3.07 2.08
N SER A 222 14.70 -3.69 2.07
CA SER A 222 14.13 -4.36 3.25
C SER A 222 15.03 -5.49 3.76
N ILE A 223 15.61 -6.29 2.87
CA ILE A 223 16.55 -7.36 3.26
C ILE A 223 17.83 -6.75 3.86
N MET A 224 18.37 -5.71 3.23
CA MET A 224 19.55 -5.00 3.74
C MET A 224 19.28 -4.38 5.12
N PHE A 225 18.11 -3.79 5.32
CA PHE A 225 17.69 -3.22 6.59
C PHE A 225 17.58 -4.30 7.69
N MET A 226 16.94 -5.44 7.39
CA MET A 226 16.88 -6.56 8.34
C MET A 226 18.28 -7.08 8.71
N TYR A 227 19.19 -7.16 7.73
CA TYR A 227 20.59 -7.53 7.97
C TYR A 227 21.33 -6.51 8.84
N ALA A 228 21.13 -5.22 8.59
CA ALA A 228 21.69 -4.15 9.40
C ALA A 228 21.16 -4.19 10.84
N MET A 229 19.84 -4.33 11.02
CA MET A 229 19.21 -4.50 12.35
C MET A 229 19.78 -5.71 13.09
N SER A 230 20.03 -6.83 12.40
CA SER A 230 20.64 -8.01 13.01
C SER A 230 22.08 -7.76 13.48
N ARG A 231 22.90 -7.04 12.70
CA ARG A 231 24.30 -6.76 13.03
C ARG A 231 24.49 -5.64 14.04
N PHE A 232 23.62 -4.64 14.03
CA PHE A 232 23.76 -3.42 14.80
C PHE A 232 22.69 -3.25 15.88
N ALA A 233 21.95 -4.32 16.23
CA ALA A 233 20.90 -4.27 17.24
C ALA A 233 21.34 -3.57 18.54
N LEU A 234 22.57 -3.82 18.99
CA LEU A 234 23.13 -3.20 20.19
C LEU A 234 23.31 -1.68 20.02
N GLN A 235 23.88 -1.25 18.89
CA GLN A 235 24.12 0.17 18.61
C GLN A 235 22.80 0.92 18.44
N ILE A 236 21.82 0.31 17.76
CA ILE A 236 20.49 0.89 17.58
C ILE A 236 19.75 0.99 18.92
N ALA A 237 19.90 0.00 19.79
CA ALA A 237 19.35 0.07 21.15
C ALA A 237 19.93 1.26 21.93
N TYR A 238 21.26 1.46 21.90
CA TYR A 238 21.87 2.63 22.55
C TYR A 238 21.41 3.96 21.96
N ILE A 239 21.33 4.07 20.63
CA ILE A 239 20.81 5.28 19.97
C ILE A 239 19.36 5.53 20.39
N SER A 240 18.53 4.50 20.46
CA SER A 240 17.12 4.64 20.87
C SER A 240 16.97 5.11 22.32
N ILE A 241 17.79 4.57 23.24
CA ILE A 241 17.83 5.02 24.65
C ILE A 241 18.25 6.49 24.73
N LEU A 242 19.32 6.87 24.03
CA LEU A 242 19.80 8.26 23.99
C LEU A 242 18.75 9.22 23.41
N LEU A 243 18.04 8.82 22.36
CA LEU A 243 17.00 9.62 21.73
C LEU A 243 15.80 9.81 22.69
N ILE A 244 15.40 8.76 23.40
CA ILE A 244 14.37 8.83 24.45
C ILE A 244 14.81 9.78 25.57
N GLU A 245 16.05 9.67 26.06
CA GLU A 245 16.57 10.58 27.10
C GLU A 245 16.55 12.05 26.65
N ILE A 246 16.96 12.33 25.41
CA ILE A 246 16.89 13.69 24.83
C ILE A 246 15.45 14.18 24.77
N MET A 247 14.49 13.33 24.38
CA MET A 247 13.07 13.70 24.36
C MET A 247 12.50 13.96 25.75
N PHE A 248 12.92 13.18 26.76
CA PHE A 248 12.53 13.41 28.16
C PHE A 248 13.11 14.71 28.70
N LEU A 249 14.39 14.99 28.44
CA LEU A 249 15.03 16.25 28.84
C LEU A 249 14.42 17.46 28.13
N GLY A 250 14.12 17.32 26.83
CA GLY A 250 13.46 18.38 26.06
C GLY A 250 12.06 18.69 26.57
N THR A 251 11.25 17.65 26.80
CA THR A 251 9.89 17.82 27.34
C THR A 251 9.91 18.38 28.76
N GLY A 252 10.75 17.82 29.64
CA GLY A 252 10.90 18.30 31.02
C GLY A 252 11.40 19.75 31.09
N GLY A 253 12.41 20.09 30.29
CA GLY A 253 12.92 21.46 30.17
C GLY A 253 11.86 22.44 29.66
N SER A 254 11.07 22.04 28.64
CA SER A 254 9.98 22.86 28.12
C SER A 254 8.89 23.11 29.16
N LEU A 255 8.53 22.12 29.98
CA LEU A 255 7.54 22.28 31.04
C LEU A 255 8.04 23.21 32.16
N ILE A 256 9.31 23.09 32.55
CA ILE A 256 9.91 24.00 33.55
C ILE A 256 9.99 25.42 32.99
N TYR A 257 10.41 25.59 31.74
CA TYR A 257 10.48 26.90 31.09
C TYR A 257 9.10 27.58 31.04
N LEU A 258 8.07 26.84 30.61
CA LEU A 258 6.70 27.36 30.60
C LEU A 258 6.19 27.68 32.01
N GLY A 259 6.47 26.82 33.00
CA GLY A 259 6.10 27.04 34.39
C GLY A 259 6.74 28.30 35.00
N LEU A 260 8.03 28.54 34.72
CA LEU A 260 8.72 29.76 35.15
C LEU A 260 8.17 31.01 34.44
N SER A 261 7.96 30.94 33.13
CA SER A 261 7.40 32.07 32.37
C SER A 261 5.98 32.44 32.78
N SER A 262 5.20 31.47 33.29
CA SER A 262 3.86 31.68 33.81
C SER A 262 3.85 32.39 35.17
N SER A 263 4.96 32.34 35.93
CA SER A 263 5.05 32.98 37.25
C SER A 263 5.23 34.50 37.20
N GLU A 264 5.55 35.07 36.03
CA GLU A 264 5.85 36.50 35.89
C GLU A 264 4.64 37.34 35.43
N GLY A 265 3.50 36.69 35.13
CA GLY A 265 2.26 37.35 34.75
C GLY A 265 1.07 36.86 35.58
N ASP A 266 0.65 37.68 36.55
CA ASP A 266 -0.60 37.51 37.30
C ASP A 266 -1.78 37.07 36.40
N LYS A 267 -2.30 35.86 36.65
CA LYS A 267 -3.72 35.51 36.93
C LYS A 267 -3.99 34.02 36.68
N GLU A 268 -4.31 33.30 37.76
CA GLU A 268 -4.99 31.98 37.85
C GLU A 268 -4.97 31.08 36.59
N GLY A 269 -3.82 30.50 36.27
CA GLY A 269 -3.70 29.44 35.26
C GLY A 269 -3.71 28.05 35.90
N TYR A 270 -4.73 27.24 35.60
CA TYR A 270 -4.85 25.84 36.03
C TYR A 270 -3.65 25.00 35.56
N PHE A 271 -2.92 24.42 36.51
CA PHE A 271 -1.97 23.33 36.26
C PHE A 271 -2.76 22.08 35.81
N ILE A 272 -2.90 21.87 34.50
CA ILE A 272 -3.31 20.57 33.98
C ILE A 272 -2.11 19.65 34.13
N GLY A 273 -2.14 18.79 35.14
CA GLY A 273 -1.19 17.70 35.31
C GLY A 273 -1.24 16.78 34.11
N GLY A 274 -0.35 17.00 33.14
CA GLY A 274 -0.04 16.06 32.08
C GLY A 274 0.74 14.89 32.67
N GLY A 275 0.03 13.98 33.33
CA GLY A 275 0.56 12.64 33.64
C GLY A 275 0.65 11.85 32.33
N VAL A 276 1.87 11.45 31.98
CA VAL A 276 2.14 10.37 31.03
C VAL A 276 2.19 9.06 31.81
#